data_AF-A0AAE4ZA17-F1
#
_entry.id   AF-A0AAE4ZA17-F1
#
_cell.length_a   1.000
_cell.length_b   1.000
_cell.length_c   1.000
_cell.angle_alpha   90.00
_cell.angle_beta   90.00
_cell.angle_gamma   90.00
#
_symmetry.space_group_name_H-M   'P 1'
#
loop_
_entity.id
_entity.type
_entity.pdbx_description
1 polymer ?
#
loop_
_entity_poly.entity_id
_entity_poly.type
_entity_poly.pdbx_seq_one_letter_code
_entity_poly.pdbx_strand_id
1 'polypeptide(L)'
;MPDTKKVTVTCQFCLTRNRVQVEKIDAGPRCAECKKPILLDRPIKVTDDDFRQVISGSDVPVMVDFHADWCGPCKIMAPVLDEFAQAHEGEVLVAKLDTDRNAKTAQELGIRGIPTLIVFRDGEESARQTGAVPREKLEALLNG
;
A
#
# COMPACT_ATOMS: atom_id res chain seq x y z
N MET A 1 -11.96 -25.62 0.59
CA MET A 1 -10.84 -25.19 -0.27
C MET A 1 -10.21 -24.02 0.46
N PRO A 2 -8.89 -23.97 0.72
CA PRO A 2 -8.34 -22.79 1.36
C PRO A 2 -8.59 -21.61 0.42
N ASP A 3 -9.26 -20.56 0.92
CA ASP A 3 -9.54 -19.36 0.15
C ASP A 3 -8.21 -18.76 -0.31
N THR A 4 -8.06 -18.64 -1.63
CA THR A 4 -6.90 -17.97 -2.25
C THR A 4 -6.95 -16.50 -1.86
N LYS A 5 -5.92 -16.02 -1.14
CA LYS A 5 -5.74 -14.64 -0.74
C LYS A 5 -5.71 -13.74 -1.95
N LYS A 6 -6.41 -12.62 -1.86
CA LYS A 6 -6.55 -11.65 -2.93
C LYS A 6 -6.30 -10.25 -2.41
N VAL A 7 -5.92 -9.38 -3.33
CA VAL A 7 -5.88 -7.94 -3.11
C VAL A 7 -6.72 -7.22 -4.15
N THR A 8 -7.36 -6.14 -3.71
CA THR A 8 -8.06 -5.23 -4.59
C THR A 8 -7.16 -4.04 -4.85
N VAL A 9 -6.81 -3.80 -6.11
CA VAL A 9 -5.89 -2.73 -6.50
C VAL A 9 -6.37 -2.00 -7.74
N THR A 10 -6.05 -0.71 -7.81
CA THR A 10 -6.28 0.11 -8.99
C THR A 10 -5.10 -0.02 -9.95
N CYS A 11 -5.37 -0.30 -11.22
CA CYS A 11 -4.32 -0.43 -12.22
C CYS A 11 -3.54 0.89 -12.37
N GLN A 12 -2.23 0.80 -12.29
CA GLN A 12 -1.29 1.93 -12.36
C GLN A 12 -1.26 2.64 -13.72
N PHE A 13 -1.94 2.08 -14.73
CA PHE A 13 -1.90 2.57 -16.11
C PHE A 13 -3.24 3.06 -16.65
N CYS A 14 -4.35 2.42 -16.27
CA CYS A 14 -5.69 2.75 -16.79
C CYS A 14 -6.73 2.96 -15.69
N LEU A 15 -6.32 2.89 -14.42
CA LEU A 15 -7.17 3.10 -13.24
C LEU A 15 -8.33 2.11 -13.08
N THR A 16 -8.37 1.04 -13.90
CA THR A 16 -9.35 -0.03 -13.71
C THR A 16 -9.03 -0.78 -12.43
N ARG A 17 -10.06 -1.04 -11.62
CA ARG A 17 -9.96 -1.88 -10.42
C ARG A 17 -9.77 -3.35 -10.81
N ASN A 18 -8.83 -4.02 -10.17
CA ASN A 18 -8.55 -5.44 -10.37
C ASN A 18 -8.55 -6.16 -9.02
N ARG A 19 -8.94 -7.44 -9.05
CA ARG A 19 -8.70 -8.37 -7.95
C ARG A 19 -7.58 -9.30 -8.37
N VAL A 20 -6.48 -9.31 -7.63
CA VAL A 20 -5.28 -10.08 -7.91
C VAL A 20 -5.16 -11.20 -6.88
N GLN A 21 -4.88 -12.43 -7.32
CA GLN A 21 -4.55 -13.55 -6.44
C GLN A 21 -3.07 -13.47 -6.09
N VAL A 22 -2.74 -13.21 -4.83
CA VAL A 22 -1.35 -12.93 -4.43
C VAL A 22 -0.48 -14.19 -4.41
N GLU A 23 -1.05 -15.38 -4.22
CA GLU A 23 -0.31 -16.64 -4.32
C GLU A 23 0.08 -17.02 -5.75
N LYS A 24 -0.40 -16.27 -6.75
CA LYS A 24 -0.06 -16.44 -8.16
C LYS A 24 0.65 -15.21 -8.71
N ILE A 25 1.32 -14.45 -7.85
CA ILE A 25 2.02 -13.23 -8.26
C ILE A 25 3.10 -13.50 -9.32
N ASP A 26 3.81 -14.64 -9.20
CA ASP A 26 4.80 -15.12 -10.18
C ASP A 26 4.23 -15.36 -11.58
N ALA A 27 2.91 -15.56 -11.70
CA ALA A 27 2.26 -15.72 -12.99
C ALA A 27 2.13 -14.36 -13.75
N GLY A 28 2.53 -13.25 -13.14
CA GLY A 28 2.51 -11.92 -13.73
C GLY A 28 1.08 -11.42 -13.96
N PRO A 29 0.33 -11.08 -12.90
CA PRO A 29 -1.05 -10.63 -13.04
C PRO A 29 -1.15 -9.40 -13.94
N ARG A 30 -2.18 -9.39 -14.78
CA ARG A 30 -2.43 -8.33 -15.76
C ARG A 30 -3.78 -7.68 -15.52
N CYS A 31 -3.85 -6.40 -15.81
CA CYS A 31 -5.10 -5.67 -15.77
C CYS A 31 -6.12 -6.30 -16.73
N ALA A 32 -7.35 -6.51 -16.25
CA ALA A 32 -8.43 -7.07 -17.05
C ALA A 32 -8.79 -6.20 -18.27
N GLU A 33 -8.61 -4.88 -18.16
CA GLU A 33 -8.92 -3.91 -19.21
C GLU A 33 -7.72 -3.70 -20.13
N CYS A 34 -6.68 -2.99 -19.67
CA CYS A 34 -5.57 -2.57 -20.53
C CYS A 34 -4.47 -3.63 -20.77
N LYS A 35 -4.58 -4.82 -20.14
CA LYS A 35 -3.64 -5.96 -20.26
C LYS A 35 -2.18 -5.71 -19.81
N LYS A 36 -1.87 -4.51 -19.32
CA LYS A 36 -0.58 -4.18 -18.69
C LYS A 36 -0.41 -4.93 -17.37
N PRO A 37 0.84 -5.19 -16.94
CA PRO A 37 1.10 -5.84 -15.66
C PRO A 37 0.53 -5.04 -14.49
N ILE A 38 0.04 -5.73 -13.47
CA ILE A 38 -0.23 -5.14 -12.16
C ILE A 38 1.03 -5.30 -11.32
N LEU A 39 1.66 -4.19 -10.95
CA LEU A 39 2.93 -4.17 -10.23
C LEU A 39 2.67 -4.10 -8.73
N LEU A 40 2.96 -5.18 -8.00
CA LEU A 40 2.81 -5.26 -6.53
C LEU A 40 4.17 -5.33 -5.80
N ASP A 41 5.27 -5.38 -6.54
CA ASP A 41 6.67 -5.34 -6.08
C ASP A 41 7.13 -3.95 -5.60
N ARG A 42 6.23 -2.97 -5.53
CA ARG A 42 6.51 -1.57 -5.19
C ARG A 42 5.28 -0.86 -4.63
N PRO A 43 5.44 0.25 -3.87
CA PRO A 43 4.36 1.06 -3.36
C PRO A 43 3.38 1.51 -4.46
N ILE A 44 2.14 1.04 -4.39
CA ILE A 44 1.07 1.46 -5.30
C ILE A 44 0.47 2.79 -4.84
N LYS A 45 0.16 3.68 -5.77
CA LYS A 45 -0.55 4.91 -5.44
C LYS A 45 -2.01 4.59 -5.12
N VAL A 46 -2.48 5.07 -3.98
CA VAL A 46 -3.91 5.11 -3.62
C VAL A 46 -4.35 6.55 -3.43
N THR A 47 -5.65 6.76 -3.49
CA THR A 47 -6.30 8.07 -3.48
C THR A 47 -7.56 8.05 -2.62
N ASP A 48 -8.15 9.22 -2.40
CA ASP A 48 -9.44 9.34 -1.70
C ASP A 48 -10.56 8.47 -2.33
N ASP A 49 -10.49 8.17 -3.63
CA ASP A 49 -11.51 7.43 -4.36
C ASP A 49 -11.45 5.91 -4.16
N ASP A 50 -10.26 5.36 -3.89
CA ASP A 50 -10.00 3.92 -3.86
C ASP A 50 -9.36 3.39 -2.58
N PHE A 51 -8.88 4.27 -1.70
CA PHE A 51 -8.20 3.90 -0.45
C PHE A 51 -8.98 2.86 0.37
N ARG A 52 -10.26 3.14 0.66
CA ARG A 52 -11.11 2.26 1.48
C ARG A 52 -11.24 0.86 0.87
N GLN A 53 -11.45 0.80 -0.44
CA GLN A 53 -11.64 -0.45 -1.17
C GLN A 53 -10.35 -1.27 -1.24
N VAL A 54 -9.19 -0.60 -1.30
CA VAL A 54 -7.88 -1.28 -1.26
C VAL A 54 -7.65 -1.90 0.11
N ILE A 55 -7.83 -1.14 1.20
CA ILE A 55 -7.56 -1.67 2.56
C ILE A 55 -8.56 -2.74 3.01
N SER A 56 -9.83 -2.63 2.61
CA SER A 56 -10.87 -3.60 2.98
C SER A 56 -10.97 -4.78 2.01
N GLY A 57 -10.38 -4.64 0.81
CA GLY A 57 -10.44 -5.63 -0.25
C GLY A 57 -9.17 -6.47 -0.37
N SER A 58 -8.35 -6.50 0.68
CA SER A 58 -7.06 -7.17 0.74
C SER A 58 -7.04 -8.21 1.87
N ASP A 59 -6.78 -9.46 1.51
CA ASP A 59 -6.64 -10.61 2.42
C ASP A 59 -5.21 -10.70 3.02
N VAL A 60 -4.35 -9.78 2.64
CA VAL A 60 -3.01 -9.55 3.20
C VAL A 60 -2.96 -8.16 3.83
N PRO A 61 -2.05 -7.92 4.78
CA PRO A 61 -1.91 -6.60 5.38
C PRO A 61 -1.60 -5.54 4.32
N VAL A 62 -2.11 -4.32 4.54
CA VAL A 62 -1.83 -3.17 3.68
C VAL A 62 -1.03 -2.15 4.47
N MET A 63 0.22 -1.91 4.08
CA MET A 63 1.05 -0.86 4.66
C MET A 63 0.93 0.39 3.80
N VAL A 64 0.46 1.50 4.37
CA VAL A 64 0.26 2.75 3.63
C VAL A 64 1.21 3.82 4.15
N ASP A 65 2.01 4.39 3.26
CA ASP A 65 2.81 5.59 3.49
C ASP A 65 2.04 6.87 3.15
N PHE A 66 1.75 7.66 4.17
CA PHE A 66 1.16 8.98 4.05
C PHE A 66 2.28 10.01 3.92
N HIS A 67 2.43 10.58 2.72
CA HIS A 67 3.57 11.39 2.34
C HIS A 67 3.18 12.69 1.61
N ALA A 68 4.18 13.53 1.30
CA ALA A 68 4.04 14.64 0.34
C ALA A 68 5.33 14.82 -0.46
N ASP A 69 5.26 15.38 -1.68
CA ASP A 69 6.39 15.49 -2.61
C ASP A 69 7.50 16.44 -2.10
N TRP A 70 7.15 17.43 -1.28
CA TRP A 70 8.08 18.41 -0.72
C TRP A 70 8.76 17.93 0.57
N CYS A 71 8.28 16.84 1.17
CA CYS A 71 8.74 16.34 2.46
C CYS A 71 10.10 15.63 2.34
N GLY A 72 11.14 16.22 2.94
CA GLY A 72 12.50 15.66 2.96
C GLY A 72 12.57 14.24 3.54
N PRO A 73 12.07 13.99 4.76
CA PRO A 73 12.06 12.65 5.36
C PRO A 73 11.28 11.62 4.54
N CYS A 74 10.21 12.03 3.84
CA CYS A 74 9.44 11.15 2.97
C CYS A 74 10.28 10.65 1.78
N LYS A 75 11.15 11.50 1.22
CA LYS A 75 12.09 11.10 0.16
C LYS A 75 13.11 10.06 0.63
N ILE A 76 13.46 10.07 1.91
CA ILE A 76 14.35 9.06 2.52
C ILE A 76 13.60 7.74 2.70
N MET A 77 12.31 7.78 3.06
CA MET A 77 11.48 6.58 3.23
C MET A 77 11.15 5.87 1.92
N ALA A 78 10.96 6.62 0.82
CA ALA A 78 10.56 6.06 -0.47
C ALA A 78 11.40 4.84 -0.93
N PRO A 79 12.74 4.91 -1.02
CA PRO A 79 13.54 3.75 -1.44
C PRO A 79 13.48 2.59 -0.43
N VAL A 80 13.32 2.86 0.86
CA VAL A 80 13.18 1.81 1.89
C VAL A 80 11.87 1.04 1.69
N LEU A 81 10.79 1.75 1.37
CA LEU A 81 9.49 1.15 1.07
C LEU A 81 9.47 0.42 -0.28
N ASP A 82 10.20 0.92 -1.28
CA ASP A 82 10.39 0.22 -2.55
C ASP A 82 11.07 -1.14 -2.33
N GLU A 83 12.19 -1.18 -1.60
CA GLU A 83 12.89 -2.43 -1.28
C GLU A 83 12.08 -3.37 -0.38
N PHE A 84 11.31 -2.82 0.56
CA PHE A 84 10.44 -3.59 1.43
C PHE A 84 9.30 -4.23 0.64
N ALA A 85 8.63 -3.47 -0.24
CA ALA A 85 7.57 -3.99 -1.10
C ALA A 85 8.07 -5.12 -2.01
N GLN A 86 9.26 -4.96 -2.59
CA GLN A 86 9.85 -5.99 -3.44
C GLN A 86 10.17 -7.28 -2.68
N ALA A 87 10.69 -7.17 -1.45
CA ALA A 87 11.07 -8.33 -0.65
C ALA A 87 9.88 -9.09 -0.07
N HIS A 88 8.72 -8.44 0.06
CA HIS A 88 7.50 -8.99 0.66
C HIS A 88 6.34 -9.05 -0.34
N GLU A 89 6.66 -9.14 -1.64
CA GLU A 89 5.66 -9.21 -2.69
C GLU A 89 4.71 -10.40 -2.48
N GLY A 90 3.41 -10.11 -2.41
CA GLY A 90 2.36 -11.10 -2.15
C GLY A 90 2.11 -11.42 -0.67
N GLU A 91 2.99 -10.99 0.24
CA GLU A 91 2.81 -11.13 1.70
C GLU A 91 2.19 -9.88 2.33
N VAL A 92 2.53 -8.70 1.79
CA VAL A 92 1.99 -7.39 2.17
C VAL A 92 1.73 -6.57 0.92
N LEU A 93 0.66 -5.78 0.92
CA LEU A 93 0.46 -4.75 -0.09
C LEU A 93 1.02 -3.43 0.42
N VAL A 94 2.06 -2.92 -0.21
CA VAL A 94 2.59 -1.58 0.10
C VAL A 94 1.90 -0.55 -0.78
N ALA A 95 1.37 0.49 -0.16
CA ALA A 95 0.70 1.59 -0.83
C ALA A 95 1.25 2.94 -0.34
N LYS A 96 0.97 3.99 -1.11
CA LYS A 96 1.31 5.36 -0.75
C LYS A 96 0.19 6.32 -1.10
N LEU A 97 -0.02 7.30 -0.23
CA LEU A 97 -1.05 8.33 -0.35
C LEU A 97 -0.42 9.70 -0.14
N ASP A 98 -0.53 10.54 -1.17
CA ASP A 98 -0.10 11.94 -1.13
C ASP A 98 -1.14 12.75 -0.33
N THR A 99 -0.77 13.24 0.84
CA THR A 99 -1.70 13.93 1.75
C THR A 99 -2.16 15.29 1.22
N ASP A 100 -1.40 15.94 0.34
CA ASP A 100 -1.78 17.22 -0.25
C ASP A 100 -2.91 17.03 -1.28
N ARG A 101 -2.89 15.90 -1.98
CA ARG A 101 -3.90 15.57 -3.02
C ARG A 101 -5.10 14.80 -2.48
N ASN A 102 -4.97 14.21 -1.30
CA ASN A 102 -5.94 13.29 -0.72
C ASN A 102 -6.27 13.71 0.73
N ALA A 103 -6.64 14.98 0.89
CA ALA A 103 -6.84 15.62 2.19
C ALA A 103 -7.97 14.97 2.99
N LYS A 104 -8.99 14.42 2.32
CA LYS A 104 -10.12 13.77 2.99
C LYS A 104 -9.65 12.54 3.77
N THR A 105 -8.95 11.61 3.11
CA THR A 105 -8.44 10.41 3.78
C THR A 105 -7.43 10.77 4.86
N ALA A 106 -6.53 11.74 4.59
CA ALA A 106 -5.56 12.19 5.58
C ALA A 106 -6.23 12.77 6.85
N GLN A 107 -7.31 13.55 6.67
CA GLN A 107 -8.09 14.09 7.78
C GLN A 107 -8.84 13.00 8.55
N GLU A 108 -9.52 12.09 7.84
CA GLU A 108 -10.28 10.98 8.44
C GLU A 108 -9.40 10.09 9.32
N LEU A 109 -8.16 9.82 8.92
CA LEU A 109 -7.19 9.02 9.67
C LEU A 109 -6.40 9.81 10.71
N GLY A 110 -6.62 11.13 10.79
CA GLY A 110 -5.94 12.01 11.72
C GLY A 110 -4.43 12.10 11.47
N ILE A 111 -4.00 12.18 10.21
CA ILE A 111 -2.60 12.39 9.85
C ILE A 111 -2.18 13.81 10.24
N ARG A 112 -1.26 13.91 11.19
CA ARG A 112 -0.77 15.19 11.76
C ARG A 112 0.70 15.47 11.46
N GLY A 113 1.40 14.52 10.87
CA GLY A 113 2.80 14.61 10.49
C GLY A 113 3.09 13.60 9.40
N ILE A 114 4.13 13.85 8.61
CA ILE A 114 4.55 12.98 7.50
C ILE A 114 6.07 12.77 7.54
N PRO A 115 6.57 11.59 7.09
CA PRO A 115 5.77 10.43 6.68
C PRO A 115 5.05 9.81 7.89
N THR A 116 3.85 9.28 7.68
CA THR A 116 3.19 8.39 8.64
C THR A 116 2.92 7.07 7.93
N LEU A 117 3.30 5.97 8.57
CA LEU A 117 3.03 4.62 8.10
C LEU A 117 1.90 4.04 8.93
N ILE A 118 0.89 3.48 8.27
CA ILE A 118 -0.20 2.74 8.94
C ILE A 118 -0.30 1.36 8.30
N VAL A 119 -0.37 0.32 9.13
CA VAL A 119 -0.68 -1.05 8.70
C VAL A 119 -2.16 -1.29 8.95
N PHE A 120 -2.84 -1.76 7.90
CA PHE A 120 -4.22 -2.18 7.95
C PHE A 120 -4.32 -3.69 7.80
N ARG A 121 -5.22 -4.31 8.56
CA ARG A 121 -5.63 -5.71 8.43
C ARG A 121 -7.14 -5.75 8.42
N ASP A 122 -7.73 -6.44 7.45
CA ASP A 122 -9.19 -6.52 7.29
C ASP A 122 -9.89 -5.14 7.24
N GLY A 123 -9.19 -4.13 6.69
CA GLY A 123 -9.67 -2.75 6.62
C GLY A 123 -9.57 -1.92 7.91
N GLU A 124 -9.03 -2.49 8.99
CA GLU A 124 -8.84 -1.82 10.28
C GLU A 124 -7.37 -1.50 10.55
N GLU A 125 -7.10 -0.39 11.22
CA GLU A 125 -5.74 0.01 11.62
C GLU A 125 -5.22 -0.93 12.71
N SER A 126 -4.13 -1.64 12.43
CA SER A 126 -3.47 -2.54 13.40
C SER A 126 -2.22 -1.92 14.02
N ALA A 127 -1.50 -1.08 13.27
CA ALA A 127 -0.29 -0.43 13.74
C ALA A 127 -0.04 0.91 13.05
N ARG A 128 0.63 1.84 13.74
CA ARG A 128 0.96 3.18 13.24
C ARG A 128 2.36 3.59 13.67
N GLN A 129 3.07 4.27 12.78
CA GLN A 129 4.36 4.91 13.05
C GLN A 129 4.43 6.26 12.36
N THR A 130 4.80 7.32 13.09
CA THR A 130 5.06 8.64 12.50
C THR A 130 6.55 8.92 12.46
N GLY A 131 7.01 9.53 11.36
CA GLY A 131 8.40 9.83 11.09
C GLY A 131 9.10 8.75 10.28
N ALA A 132 10.24 9.12 9.68
CA ALA A 132 11.09 8.19 8.94
C ALA A 132 11.74 7.17 9.89
N VAL A 133 11.79 5.91 9.47
CA VAL A 133 12.30 4.78 10.25
C VAL A 133 13.11 3.83 9.37
N PRO A 134 14.05 3.07 9.93
CA PRO A 134 14.80 2.07 9.16
C PRO A 134 13.94 0.84 8.87
N ARG A 135 14.40 -0.02 7.95
CA ARG A 135 13.67 -1.19 7.44
C ARG A 135 13.24 -2.14 8.55
N GLU A 136 14.06 -2.35 9.58
CA GLU A 136 13.77 -3.25 10.70
C GLU A 136 12.50 -2.83 11.45
N LYS A 137 12.19 -1.53 11.47
CA LYS A 137 10.96 -1.03 12.06
C LYS A 137 9.73 -1.37 11.22
N LEU A 138 9.86 -1.45 9.90
CA LEU A 138 8.79 -1.88 8.99
C LEU A 138 8.42 -3.34 9.26
N GLU A 139 9.43 -4.21 9.42
CA GLU A 139 9.24 -5.62 9.79
C GLU A 139 8.50 -5.74 11.12
N ALA A 140 8.88 -4.93 12.12
CA ALA A 140 8.21 -4.93 13.42
C ALA A 140 6.75 -4.47 13.34
N LEU A 141 6.43 -3.50 12.48
CA LEU A 141 5.05 -3.04 12.25
C LEU A 141 4.21 -4.10 11.53
N LEU A 142 4.80 -4.83 10.57
CA LEU A 142 4.11 -5.88 9.82
C LEU A 142 3.85 -7.15 10.66
N ASN A 143 4.61 -7.38 11.72
CA ASN A 143 4.46 -8.57 12.58
C ASN A 143 3.71 -8.31 13.90
N GLY A 144 3.40 -7.03 14.20
CA GLY A 144 2.56 -6.62 15.34
C GLY A 144 1.07 -6.71 15.01
#